data_AF-A0A444W729-F1
#
_entry.id   AF-A0A444W729-F1
#
_cell.length_a   1.000
_cell.length_b   1.000
_cell.length_c   1.000
_cell.angle_alpha   90.00
_cell.angle_beta   90.00
_cell.angle_gamma   90.00
#
_symmetry.space_group_name_H-M   'P 1'
#
loop_
_entity.id
_entity.type
_entity.pdbx_description
1 polymer ?
#
loop_
_entity_poly.entity_id
_entity_poly.type
_entity_poly.pdbx_seq_one_letter_code
_entity_poly.pdbx_strand_id
1 'polypeptide(L)'
;MKKKVIRRLEILLHILTSVILLLKGFDQLAKTIYFPAVILISLGLLVMLLNLFWRKLRVKPKEARTACYYIETPALLLISYIIHLEGVHTVPYAFFIASLLYAAVGFISSNKSKKITRHNF
;
A
#
# COMPACT_ATOMS: atom_id res chain seq x y z
N MET A 1 17.55 -0.85 -15.97
CA MET A 1 17.75 -0.05 -14.74
C MET A 1 18.49 -0.85 -13.67
N LYS A 2 19.41 -0.24 -12.91
CA LYS A 2 20.12 -0.92 -11.81
C LYS A 2 19.12 -1.37 -10.73
N LYS A 3 19.19 -2.63 -10.26
CA LYS A 3 18.28 -3.22 -9.23
C LYS A 3 18.11 -2.34 -7.98
N LYS A 4 19.13 -1.56 -7.61
CA LYS A 4 19.11 -0.63 -6.46
C LYS A 4 18.15 0.56 -6.66
N VAL A 5 17.99 1.04 -7.89
CA VAL A 5 17.10 2.18 -8.20
C VAL A 5 15.64 1.76 -8.07
N ILE A 6 15.28 0.60 -8.62
CA ILE A 6 13.91 0.05 -8.53
C ILE A 6 13.50 -0.09 -7.05
N ARG A 7 14.39 -0.61 -6.19
CA ARG A 7 14.11 -0.74 -4.76
C ARG A 7 13.86 0.60 -4.07
N ARG A 8 14.59 1.66 -4.45
CA ARG A 8 14.38 3.01 -3.89
C ARG A 8 13.04 3.60 -4.35
N LEU A 9 12.67 3.37 -5.62
CA LEU A 9 11.38 3.80 -6.16
C LEU A 9 10.22 3.08 -5.47
N GLU A 10 10.32 1.77 -5.22
CA GLU A 10 9.30 1.03 -4.47
C GLU A 10 9.13 1.57 -3.05
N ILE A 11 10.23 1.85 -2.34
CA ILE A 11 10.15 2.43 -0.99
C ILE A 11 9.48 3.80 -1.05
N LEU A 12 9.88 4.65 -2.00
CA LEU A 12 9.29 5.98 -2.18
C LEU A 12 7.80 5.89 -2.52
N LEU A 13 7.41 4.93 -3.36
CA LEU A 13 6.02 4.65 -3.69
C LEU A 13 5.20 4.34 -2.43
N HIS A 14 5.67 3.43 -1.57
CA HIS A 14 4.98 3.09 -0.33
C HIS A 14 4.89 4.27 0.65
N ILE A 15 5.95 5.10 0.74
CA ILE A 15 5.90 6.33 1.54
C ILE A 15 4.82 7.27 1.00
N LEU A 16 4.84 7.53 -0.31
CA LEU A 16 3.89 8.45 -0.93
C LEU A 16 2.45 7.95 -0.75
N THR A 17 2.21 6.67 -0.98
CA THR A 17 0.89 6.05 -0.77
C THR A 17 0.46 6.16 0.68
N SER A 18 1.33 5.88 1.66
CA SER A 18 0.99 6.04 3.08
C SER A 18 0.64 7.49 3.45
N VAL A 19 1.34 8.48 2.88
CA VAL A 19 1.01 9.90 3.09
C VAL A 19 -0.35 10.24 2.50
N ILE A 20 -0.65 9.76 1.28
CA ILE A 20 -1.97 9.95 0.64
C ILE A 20 -3.09 9.34 1.50
N LEU A 21 -2.88 8.13 2.03
CA LEU A 21 -3.84 7.46 2.93
C LEU A 21 -4.10 8.29 4.19
N LEU A 22 -3.05 8.82 4.82
CA LEU A 22 -3.18 9.66 6.01
C LEU A 22 -3.92 10.96 5.69
N LEU A 23 -3.54 11.66 4.62
CA LEU A 23 -4.20 12.90 4.21
C LEU A 23 -5.68 12.69 3.90
N LYS A 24 -6.01 11.65 3.13
CA LYS A 24 -7.42 11.32 2.83
C LYS A 24 -8.17 10.88 4.08
N GLY A 25 -7.54 10.12 4.98
CA GLY A 25 -8.11 9.77 6.27
C GLY A 25 -8.45 11.00 7.13
N PHE A 26 -7.56 11.98 7.22
CA PHE A 26 -7.82 13.24 7.91
C PHE A 26 -8.93 14.08 7.25
N ASP A 27 -8.99 14.12 5.91
CA ASP A 27 -10.11 14.74 5.17
C ASP A 27 -11.46 14.11 5.55
N GLN A 28 -11.51 12.77 5.67
CA GLN A 28 -12.73 12.07 6.08
C GLN A 28 -13.11 12.31 7.54
N LEU A 29 -12.13 12.46 8.45
CA LEU A 29 -12.40 12.89 9.83
C LEU A 29 -13.03 14.29 9.88
N ALA A 30 -12.52 15.23 9.08
CA ALA A 30 -13.08 16.58 9.00
C ALA A 30 -14.53 16.58 8.47
N LYS A 31 -14.87 15.62 7.62
CA LYS A 31 -16.25 15.37 7.12
C LYS A 31 -17.12 14.57 8.10
N THR A 32 -16.65 14.27 9.30
CA THR A 32 -17.33 13.44 10.32
C THR A 32 -17.62 11.99 9.89
N ILE A 33 -16.92 11.50 8.86
CA ILE A 33 -17.07 10.13 8.35
C ILE A 33 -16.02 9.23 9.04
N TYR A 34 -16.24 8.95 10.33
CA TYR A 34 -15.24 8.35 11.20
C TYR A 34 -14.81 6.93 10.81
N PHE A 35 -15.75 6.07 10.42
CA PHE A 35 -15.45 4.66 10.16
C PHE A 35 -14.40 4.45 9.05
N PRO A 36 -14.60 4.93 7.81
CA PRO A 36 -13.58 4.83 6.76
C PRO A 36 -12.32 5.62 7.09
N ALA A 37 -12.44 6.76 7.78
CA ALA A 37 -11.30 7.58 8.18
C ALA A 37 -10.32 6.81 9.09
N VAL A 38 -10.84 6.16 10.13
CA VAL A 38 -10.05 5.36 11.07
C VAL A 38 -9.36 4.20 10.35
N ILE A 39 -10.04 3.53 9.42
CA ILE A 39 -9.45 2.46 8.62
C ILE A 39 -8.28 3.00 7.77
N LEU A 40 -8.50 4.09 7.03
CA LEU A 40 -7.45 4.69 6.18
C LEU A 40 -6.23 5.15 6.99
N ILE A 41 -6.45 5.81 8.12
CA ILE A 41 -5.37 6.27 9.00
C ILE A 41 -4.60 5.06 9.55
N SER A 42 -5.31 4.03 10.03
CA SER A 42 -4.69 2.82 10.58
C SER A 42 -3.84 2.09 9.53
N LEU A 43 -4.36 1.92 8.32
CA LEU A 43 -3.62 1.30 7.21
C LEU A 43 -2.42 2.15 6.78
N GLY A 44 -2.58 3.47 6.68
CA GLY A 44 -1.49 4.40 6.36
C GLY A 44 -0.37 4.37 7.39
N LEU A 45 -0.71 4.39 8.69
CA LEU A 45 0.27 4.25 9.77
C LEU A 45 0.96 2.88 9.74
N LEU A 46 0.22 1.80 9.48
CA LEU A 46 0.79 0.46 9.39
C LEU A 46 1.83 0.34 8.27
N VAL A 47 1.52 0.89 7.08
CA VAL A 47 2.47 0.94 5.94
C VAL A 47 3.71 1.76 6.32
N MET A 48 3.52 2.93 6.93
CA MET A 48 4.62 3.79 7.39
C MET A 48 5.52 3.06 8.40
N LEU A 49 4.93 2.38 9.38
CA LEU A 49 5.64 1.62 10.40
C LEU A 49 6.45 0.47 9.79
N LEU A 50 5.84 -0.32 8.90
CA LEU A 50 6.54 -1.40 8.21
C LEU A 50 7.70 -0.87 7.38
N ASN A 51 7.50 0.24 6.67
CA ASN A 51 8.52 0.79 5.78
C ASN A 51 9.70 1.42 6.54
N LEU A 52 9.45 2.09 7.67
CA LEU A 52 10.49 2.74 8.48
C LEU A 52 11.17 1.77 9.46
N PHE A 53 10.42 0.85 10.05
CA PHE A 53 10.87 0.02 11.17
C PHE A 53 11.07 -1.47 10.84
N TRP A 54 11.04 -1.90 9.57
CA TRP A 54 11.24 -3.31 9.21
C TRP A 54 12.47 -3.96 9.86
N ARG A 55 13.59 -3.22 10.01
CA ARG A 55 14.80 -3.70 10.70
C ARG A 55 14.56 -3.99 12.18
N LYS A 56 13.87 -3.08 12.87
CA LYS A 56 13.55 -3.24 14.31
C LYS A 56 12.53 -4.36 14.53
N LEU A 57 11.60 -4.52 13.59
CA LEU A 57 10.58 -5.57 13.60
C LEU A 57 11.12 -6.95 13.19
N ARG A 58 12.42 -7.07 12.88
CA ARG A 58 13.08 -8.32 12.42
C ARG A 58 12.43 -8.93 11.17
N VAL A 59 11.77 -8.11 10.35
CA VAL A 59 11.13 -8.55 9.10
C VAL A 59 12.12 -8.44 7.95
N LYS A 60 12.16 -9.41 7.03
CA LYS A 60 13.04 -9.29 5.86
C LYS A 60 12.57 -8.13 4.97
N PRO A 61 13.48 -7.35 4.36
CA PRO A 61 13.11 -6.18 3.56
C PRO A 61 12.24 -6.52 2.34
N LYS A 62 12.25 -7.77 1.89
CA LYS A 62 11.35 -8.24 0.83
C LYS A 62 9.95 -8.52 1.36
N GLU A 63 9.84 -9.19 2.51
CA GLU A 63 8.56 -9.50 3.16
C GLU A 63 7.85 -8.21 3.59
N ALA A 64 8.58 -7.24 4.14
CA ALA A 64 8.02 -5.93 4.48
C ALA A 64 7.39 -5.21 3.27
N ARG A 65 8.09 -5.19 2.12
CA ARG A 65 7.56 -4.60 0.88
C ARG A 65 6.34 -5.34 0.35
N THR A 66 6.39 -6.67 0.34
CA THR A 66 5.23 -7.49 -0.04
C THR A 66 4.03 -7.22 0.87
N ALA A 67 4.23 -7.09 2.18
CA ALA A 67 3.18 -6.73 3.11
C ALA A 67 2.60 -5.34 2.81
N CYS A 68 3.43 -4.34 2.51
CA CYS A 68 2.95 -3.00 2.12
C CYS A 68 2.00 -3.08 0.92
N TYR A 69 2.34 -3.80 -0.15
CA TYR A 69 1.44 -3.97 -1.30
C TYR A 69 0.07 -4.56 -0.92
N TYR A 70 0.06 -5.58 -0.05
CA TYR A 70 -1.18 -6.21 0.40
C TYR A 70 -2.00 -5.34 1.35
N ILE A 71 -1.37 -4.45 2.11
CA ILE A 71 -2.06 -3.50 2.99
C ILE A 71 -2.61 -2.31 2.20
N GLU A 72 -1.84 -1.81 1.24
CA GLU A 72 -2.23 -0.68 0.39
C GLU A 72 -3.34 -1.05 -0.60
N THR A 73 -3.40 -2.30 -1.05
CA THR A 73 -4.46 -2.79 -1.95
C THR A 73 -5.88 -2.49 -1.44
N PRO A 74 -6.32 -3.00 -0.26
CA PRO A 74 -7.64 -2.70 0.28
C PRO A 74 -7.77 -1.22 0.66
N ALA A 75 -6.68 -0.53 1.02
CA ALA A 75 -6.71 0.90 1.32
C ALA A 75 -7.05 1.75 0.09
N LEU A 76 -6.42 1.45 -1.06
CA LEU A 76 -6.69 2.10 -2.34
C LEU A 76 -8.09 1.77 -2.87
N LEU A 77 -8.54 0.53 -2.68
CA LEU A 77 -9.92 0.14 -3.02
C LEU A 77 -10.94 0.93 -2.18
N LEU A 78 -10.69 1.09 -0.88
CA LEU A 78 -11.54 1.89 0.00
C LEU A 78 -11.55 3.37 -0.41
N ILE A 79 -10.39 3.95 -0.78
CA ILE A 79 -10.35 5.31 -1.32
C ILE A 79 -11.18 5.43 -2.61
N SER A 80 -11.04 4.49 -3.54
CA SER A 80 -11.82 4.47 -4.77
C SER A 80 -13.32 4.52 -4.46
N TYR A 81 -13.77 3.68 -3.53
CA TYR A 81 -15.16 3.64 -3.09
C TYR A 81 -15.63 4.97 -2.45
N ILE A 82 -14.85 5.53 -1.52
CA ILE A 82 -15.17 6.81 -0.87
C ILE A 82 -15.29 7.93 -1.90
N ILE A 83 -14.31 8.07 -2.80
CA ILE A 83 -14.30 9.13 -3.81
C ILE A 83 -15.45 8.95 -4.81
N HIS A 84 -15.84 7.70 -5.10
CA HIS A 84 -17.01 7.42 -5.92
C HIS A 84 -18.30 7.93 -5.27
N LEU A 85 -18.44 7.73 -3.95
CA LEU A 85 -19.56 8.27 -3.18
C LEU A 85 -19.55 9.80 -3.08
N GLU A 86 -18.36 10.43 -3.13
CA GLU A 86 -18.21 11.90 -3.18
C GLU A 86 -18.63 12.50 -4.54
N GLY A 87 -19.02 11.68 -5.53
CA GLY A 87 -19.52 12.14 -6.84
C GLY A 87 -18.43 12.55 -7.83
N VAL A 88 -17.15 12.28 -7.53
CA VAL A 88 -16.04 12.56 -8.46
C VAL A 88 -15.94 11.40 -9.44
N HIS A 89 -16.10 11.65 -10.74
CA HIS A 89 -16.27 10.55 -11.70
C HIS A 89 -14.97 9.89 -12.19
N THR A 90 -13.84 10.60 -12.30
CA THR A 90 -12.61 10.06 -12.94
C THR A 90 -11.60 9.48 -11.95
N VAL A 91 -11.44 10.14 -10.81
CA VAL A 91 -10.45 9.79 -9.77
C VAL A 91 -10.68 8.39 -9.16
N PRO A 92 -11.92 7.93 -8.90
CA PRO A 92 -12.17 6.59 -8.37
C PRO A 92 -11.58 5.48 -9.23
N TYR A 93 -11.69 5.59 -10.56
CA TYR A 93 -11.20 4.58 -11.48
C TYR A 93 -9.67 4.46 -11.42
N ALA A 94 -8.96 5.58 -11.24
CA ALA A 94 -7.51 5.55 -11.06
C ALA A 94 -7.11 4.78 -9.79
N PHE A 95 -7.79 5.03 -8.66
CA PHE A 95 -7.55 4.31 -7.41
C PHE A 95 -7.96 2.84 -7.48
N PHE A 96 -9.05 2.53 -8.20
CA PHE A 96 -9.49 1.16 -8.43
C PHE A 96 -8.43 0.38 -9.23
N ILE A 97 -7.98 0.93 -10.36
CA ILE A 97 -6.91 0.33 -11.17
C ILE A 97 -5.63 0.19 -10.35
N ALA A 98 -5.26 1.22 -9.58
CA ALA A 98 -4.10 1.16 -8.69
C ALA A 98 -4.22 0.01 -7.67
N SER A 99 -5.39 -0.20 -7.08
CA SER A 99 -5.61 -1.31 -6.14
C SER A 99 -5.33 -2.68 -6.79
N LEU A 100 -5.77 -2.89 -8.03
CA LEU A 100 -5.54 -4.13 -8.77
C LEU A 100 -4.06 -4.30 -9.13
N LEU A 101 -3.40 -3.22 -9.54
CA LEU A 101 -1.97 -3.23 -9.85
C LEU A 101 -1.12 -3.55 -8.60
N TYR A 102 -1.44 -2.98 -7.44
CA TYR A 102 -0.75 -3.26 -6.19
C TYR A 102 -0.91 -4.73 -5.79
N ALA A 103 -2.12 -5.28 -5.91
CA ALA A 103 -2.38 -6.70 -5.67
C ALA A 103 -1.54 -7.61 -6.59
N ALA A 104 -1.52 -7.29 -7.90
CA ALA A 104 -0.76 -8.04 -8.90
C ALA A 104 0.75 -7.98 -8.62
N VAL A 105 1.29 -6.81 -8.31
CA VAL A 105 2.71 -6.64 -7.97
C VAL A 105 3.07 -7.38 -6.68
N GLY A 106 2.20 -7.30 -5.66
CA GLY A 106 2.34 -8.07 -4.41
C GLY A 106 2.43 -9.58 -4.68
N PHE A 107 1.55 -10.11 -5.52
CA PHE A 107 1.52 -11.52 -5.91
C PHE A 107 2.76 -11.96 -6.71
N ILE A 108 3.19 -11.16 -7.69
CA ILE A 108 4.41 -11.45 -8.47
C ILE A 108 5.65 -11.45 -7.57
N SER A 109 5.73 -10.49 -6.64
CA SER A 109 6.84 -10.36 -5.70
C SER A 109 6.91 -11.55 -4.71
N SER A 110 5.74 -12.04 -4.25
CA SER A 110 5.64 -13.18 -3.33
C SER A 110 5.97 -14.52 -4.02
N ASN A 111 5.50 -14.75 -5.24
CA ASN A 111 5.79 -15.98 -6.00
C ASN A 111 7.27 -16.13 -6.38
N LYS A 112 7.96 -15.03 -6.69
CA LYS A 112 9.43 -15.05 -6.86
C LYS A 112 10.18 -15.50 -5.60
N SER A 113 9.55 -15.44 -4.42
CA SER A 113 10.16 -15.92 -3.16
C SER A 113 10.15 -17.44 -3.07
N LYS A 114 9.03 -18.09 -3.41
CA LYS A 114 8.89 -19.55 -3.32
C LYS A 114 9.83 -20.29 -4.28
N LYS A 115 10.15 -19.71 -5.44
CA LYS A 115 11.02 -20.33 -6.45
C LYS A 115 12.50 -20.39 -6.03
N ILE A 116 12.96 -19.50 -5.16
CA ILE A 116 14.35 -19.50 -4.67
C ILE A 116 14.55 -20.57 -3.59
N THR A 117 13.53 -20.82 -2.74
CA THR A 117 13.63 -21.83 -1.69
C THR A 117 13.55 -23.26 -2.22
N ARG A 118 12.84 -23.49 -3.34
CA ARG A 118 12.69 -24.83 -3.93
C ARG A 118 13.93 -25.35 -4.68
N HIS A 119 14.94 -24.52 -4.93
CA HIS A 119 16.15 -24.94 -5.65
C HIS A 119 17.32 -25.30 -4.74
N ASN A 120 17.14 -25.21 -3.41
CA ASN A 120 18.17 -25.48 -2.39
C ASN A 120 17.78 -26.64 -1.45
N PHE A 121 16.95 -27.57 -1.93
CA PHE A 121 16.70 -28.85 -1.26
C PHE A 121 17.06 -29.98 -2.21
#